data_AF-A0A7J0C1V0-F1
#
_entry.id   AF-A0A7J0C1V0-F1
#
_cell.length_a   1.000
_cell.length_b   1.000
_cell.length_c   1.000
_cell.angle_alpha   90.00
_cell.angle_beta   90.00
_cell.angle_gamma   90.00
#
_symmetry.space_group_name_H-M   'P 1'
#
loop_
_entity.id
_entity.type
_entity.pdbx_description
1 polymer ?
#
loop_
_entity_poly.entity_id
_entity_poly.type
_entity_poly.pdbx_seq_one_letter_code
_entity_poly.pdbx_strand_id
1 'polypeptide(L)'
;MTSPASLVVGVGARRGAPADEVLELIAATLRTAGLDAAEVVELATVDSKADEPGIVGAAAGLGVPVRAHRARELARVRVPHPSGTVRDATGTPSVAEAAALIGGGELLVPKRKSAPGAGGISSVTCAVVRRPVAESMSAPPVTYGPEPFTMAAMNPPRRTSTSAGPTCATTVTRRYAATI
;
A
#
# COMPACT_ATOMS: atom_id res chain seq x y z
N MET A 1 17.59 -20.38 -1.54
CA MET A 1 17.34 -19.22 -0.67
C MET A 1 16.23 -18.43 -1.35
N THR A 2 15.00 -18.61 -0.89
CA THR A 2 13.84 -17.88 -1.45
C THR A 2 13.92 -16.48 -0.89
N SER A 3 14.09 -15.46 -1.75
CA SER A 3 14.01 -14.06 -1.33
C SER A 3 12.73 -13.84 -0.51
N PRO A 4 12.74 -12.98 0.53
CA PRO A 4 11.52 -12.70 1.26
C PRO A 4 10.54 -12.14 0.24
N ALA A 5 9.47 -12.85 -0.08
CA ALA A 5 8.45 -12.32 -0.95
C ALA A 5 7.34 -11.76 -0.08
N SER A 6 6.78 -10.65 -0.50
CA SER A 6 5.70 -10.00 0.24
C SER A 6 4.36 -10.57 -0.21
N LEU A 7 3.61 -11.14 0.74
CA LEU A 7 2.23 -11.57 0.51
C LEU A 7 1.29 -10.40 0.72
N VAL A 8 0.46 -10.16 -0.29
CA VAL A 8 -0.69 -9.25 -0.18
C VAL A 8 -1.94 -10.09 -0.11
N VAL A 9 -2.77 -9.83 0.89
CA VAL A 9 -4.05 -10.52 1.06
C VAL A 9 -5.17 -9.57 0.71
N GLY A 10 -5.86 -9.82 -0.40
CA GLY A 10 -7.05 -9.07 -0.75
C GLY A 10 -8.24 -9.60 0.04
N VAL A 11 -9.02 -8.71 0.67
CA VAL A 11 -10.12 -9.06 1.58
C VAL A 11 -11.40 -8.34 1.17
N GLY A 12 -12.51 -9.07 1.15
CA GLY A 12 -13.85 -8.49 1.05
C GLY A 12 -14.73 -9.05 2.15
N ALA A 13 -15.50 -8.19 2.83
CA ALA A 13 -16.37 -8.59 3.92
C ALA A 13 -17.75 -7.91 3.82
N ARG A 14 -18.79 -8.61 4.26
CA ARG A 14 -20.11 -8.02 4.52
C ARG A 14 -20.02 -7.03 5.68
N ARG A 15 -20.95 -6.07 5.72
CA ARG A 15 -21.04 -5.09 6.81
C ARG A 15 -21.22 -5.82 8.15
N GLY A 16 -20.40 -5.49 9.13
CA GLY A 16 -20.47 -6.07 10.48
C GLY A 16 -19.86 -7.46 10.60
N ALA A 17 -19.12 -7.93 9.60
CA ALA A 17 -18.35 -9.17 9.74
C ALA A 17 -17.33 -9.02 10.90
N PRO A 18 -17.23 -9.99 11.81
CA PRO A 18 -16.31 -9.92 12.93
C PRO A 18 -14.86 -10.05 12.46
N ALA A 19 -13.93 -9.37 13.14
CA ALA A 19 -12.52 -9.42 12.80
C ALA A 19 -11.93 -10.83 12.91
N ASP A 20 -12.41 -11.62 13.88
CA ASP A 20 -11.98 -13.01 14.06
C ASP A 20 -12.32 -13.89 12.85
N GLU A 21 -13.51 -13.72 12.24
CA GLU A 21 -13.86 -14.47 11.03
C GLU A 21 -12.93 -14.12 9.85
N VAL A 22 -12.52 -12.85 9.76
CA VAL A 22 -11.54 -12.42 8.75
C VAL A 22 -10.17 -13.04 9.02
N LEU A 23 -9.68 -12.96 10.26
CA LEU A 23 -8.41 -13.55 10.67
C LEU A 23 -8.38 -15.07 10.47
N GLU A 24 -9.43 -15.77 10.87
CA GLU A 24 -9.57 -17.21 10.72
C GLU A 24 -9.52 -17.63 9.26
N LEU A 25 -10.24 -16.92 8.38
CA LEU A 25 -10.23 -17.19 6.94
C LEU A 25 -8.83 -16.97 6.36
N ILE A 26 -8.16 -15.87 6.72
CA ILE A 26 -6.79 -15.58 6.24
C ILE A 26 -5.84 -16.68 6.73
N ALA A 27 -5.84 -16.98 8.03
CA ALA A 27 -4.95 -17.96 8.62
C ALA A 27 -5.19 -19.36 8.03
N ALA A 28 -6.44 -19.79 7.86
CA ALA A 28 -6.77 -21.06 7.23
C ALA A 28 -6.31 -21.12 5.75
N THR A 29 -6.46 -20.00 5.04
CA THR A 29 -6.03 -19.87 3.64
C THR A 29 -4.52 -20.00 3.50
N LEU A 30 -3.76 -19.27 4.30
CA LEU A 30 -2.29 -19.33 4.32
C LEU A 30 -1.79 -20.73 4.72
N ARG A 31 -2.33 -21.30 5.80
CA ARG A 31 -1.97 -22.66 6.26
C ARG A 31 -2.18 -23.71 5.17
N THR A 32 -3.32 -23.68 4.48
CA THR A 32 -3.62 -24.64 3.40
C THR A 32 -2.66 -24.48 2.22
N ALA A 33 -2.18 -23.27 1.97
CA ALA A 33 -1.26 -22.97 0.89
C ALA A 33 0.22 -23.15 1.27
N GLY A 34 0.53 -23.54 2.53
CA GLY A 34 1.90 -23.64 3.02
C GLY A 34 2.62 -22.30 3.10
N LEU A 35 1.87 -21.21 3.29
CA LEU A 35 2.38 -19.83 3.36
C LEU A 35 2.48 -19.37 4.81
N ASP A 36 3.48 -18.55 5.11
CA ASP A 36 3.67 -17.99 6.44
C ASP A 36 2.89 -16.67 6.59
N ALA A 37 2.19 -16.51 7.72
CA ALA A 37 1.53 -15.25 8.06
C ALA A 37 2.52 -14.09 8.23
N ALA A 38 3.77 -14.38 8.62
CA ALA A 38 4.83 -13.38 8.72
C ALA A 38 5.25 -12.81 7.36
N GLU A 39 4.95 -13.47 6.24
CA GLU A 39 5.18 -12.93 4.90
C GLU A 39 4.09 -11.92 4.47
N VAL A 40 2.97 -11.82 5.21
CA VAL A 40 1.90 -10.86 4.90
C VAL A 40 2.35 -9.45 5.22
N VAL A 41 2.26 -8.55 4.25
CA VAL A 41 2.69 -7.15 4.41
C VAL A 41 1.56 -6.15 4.39
N GLU A 42 0.39 -6.49 3.84
CA GLU A 42 -0.78 -5.62 3.81
C GLU A 42 -2.07 -6.43 3.54
N LEU A 43 -3.19 -5.91 4.06
CA LEU A 43 -4.53 -6.31 3.63
C LEU A 43 -5.04 -5.31 2.60
N ALA A 44 -5.43 -5.77 1.41
CA ALA A 44 -5.95 -4.91 0.35
C ALA A 44 -7.48 -5.03 0.23
N THR A 45 -8.19 -3.92 0.05
CA THR A 45 -9.65 -3.93 -0.13
C THR A 45 -10.17 -2.79 -1.02
N VAL A 46 -11.49 -2.72 -1.23
CA VAL A 46 -12.14 -1.60 -1.90
C VAL A 46 -12.33 -0.42 -0.94
N ASP A 47 -12.23 0.81 -1.44
CA ASP A 47 -12.36 2.06 -0.68
C ASP A 47 -13.64 2.15 0.17
N SER A 48 -14.77 1.65 -0.32
CA SER A 48 -16.02 1.59 0.45
C SER A 48 -15.96 0.67 1.70
N LYS A 49 -14.87 -0.09 1.84
CA LYS A 49 -14.59 -1.03 2.94
C LYS A 49 -13.32 -0.71 3.72
N ALA A 50 -12.69 0.44 3.47
CA ALA A 50 -11.45 0.85 4.13
C ALA A 50 -11.57 0.85 5.67
N ASP A 51 -12.72 1.31 6.18
CA ASP A 51 -12.98 1.47 7.61
C ASP A 51 -13.91 0.36 8.17
N GLU A 52 -14.08 -0.75 7.45
CA GLU A 52 -14.90 -1.87 7.95
C GLU A 52 -14.24 -2.46 9.20
N PRO A 53 -14.90 -2.46 10.37
CA PRO A 53 -14.27 -2.86 11.64
C PRO A 53 -13.64 -4.25 11.62
N GLY A 54 -14.27 -5.21 10.91
CA GLY A 54 -13.71 -6.55 10.76
C GLY A 54 -12.38 -6.57 10.00
N ILE A 55 -12.24 -5.78 8.95
CA ILE A 55 -11.01 -5.71 8.14
C ILE A 55 -9.91 -4.97 8.91
N VAL A 56 -10.25 -3.82 9.51
CA VAL A 56 -9.31 -3.02 10.32
C VAL A 56 -8.82 -3.81 11.53
N GLY A 57 -9.74 -4.49 12.24
CA GLY A 57 -9.40 -5.33 13.38
C GLY A 57 -8.49 -6.50 13.00
N ALA A 58 -8.75 -7.16 11.86
CA ALA A 58 -7.89 -8.22 11.35
C ALA A 58 -6.49 -7.71 10.96
N ALA A 59 -6.41 -6.56 10.30
CA ALA A 59 -5.14 -5.93 9.95
C ALA A 59 -4.31 -5.60 11.19
N ALA A 60 -4.96 -5.06 12.23
CA ALA A 60 -4.33 -4.82 13.53
C ALA A 60 -3.85 -6.12 14.19
N GLY A 61 -4.65 -7.20 14.15
CA GLY A 61 -4.26 -8.51 14.66
C GLY A 61 -3.07 -9.14 13.95
N LEU A 62 -2.87 -8.81 12.66
CA LEU A 62 -1.71 -9.22 11.86
C LEU A 62 -0.54 -8.24 11.95
N GLY A 63 -0.73 -7.05 12.52
CA GLY A 63 0.29 -5.99 12.55
C GLY A 63 0.61 -5.37 11.18
N VAL A 64 -0.34 -5.40 10.23
CA VAL A 64 -0.15 -4.91 8.86
C VAL A 64 -1.13 -3.78 8.52
N PRO A 65 -0.81 -2.88 7.57
CA PRO A 65 -1.74 -1.86 7.13
C PRO A 65 -2.90 -2.41 6.30
N VAL A 66 -4.01 -1.66 6.28
CA VAL A 66 -5.08 -1.81 5.27
C VAL A 66 -4.80 -0.85 4.12
N ARG A 67 -4.75 -1.37 2.89
CA ARG A 67 -4.67 -0.58 1.67
C ARG A 67 -6.00 -0.64 0.92
N ALA A 68 -6.64 0.51 0.78
CA ALA A 68 -7.92 0.62 0.10
C ALA A 68 -7.76 1.21 -1.31
N HIS A 69 -8.51 0.66 -2.27
CA HIS A 69 -8.43 1.03 -3.68
C HIS A 69 -9.80 1.43 -4.23
N ARG A 70 -9.83 2.38 -5.17
CA ARG A 70 -11.08 2.82 -5.77
C ARG A 70 -11.70 1.67 -6.58
N ALA A 71 -13.01 1.47 -6.47
CA ALA A 71 -13.73 0.46 -7.26
C ALA A 71 -13.42 0.52 -8.77
N ARG A 72 -13.30 1.72 -9.34
CA ARG A 72 -12.96 1.94 -10.76
C ARG A 72 -11.56 1.45 -11.15
N GLU A 73 -10.62 1.44 -10.22
CA GLU A 73 -9.26 0.94 -10.44
C GLU A 73 -9.28 -0.58 -10.38
N LEU A 74 -9.95 -1.14 -9.37
CA LEU A 74 -10.13 -2.58 -9.23
C LEU A 74 -10.85 -3.20 -10.43
N ALA A 75 -11.83 -2.51 -11.01
CA ALA A 75 -12.55 -2.98 -12.20
C ALA A 75 -11.67 -3.13 -13.45
N ARG A 76 -10.47 -2.51 -13.48
CA ARG A 76 -9.50 -2.63 -14.58
C ARG A 76 -8.52 -3.78 -14.38
N VAL A 77 -8.48 -4.38 -13.20
CA VAL A 77 -7.58 -5.48 -12.87
C VAL A 77 -8.12 -6.75 -13.52
N ARG A 78 -7.29 -7.40 -14.34
CA ARG A 78 -7.61 -8.73 -14.87
C ARG A 78 -7.45 -9.75 -13.76
N VAL A 79 -8.54 -10.45 -13.45
CA VAL A 79 -8.55 -11.52 -12.45
C VAL A 79 -8.82 -12.86 -13.16
N PRO A 80 -8.12 -13.94 -12.79
CA PRO A 80 -8.28 -15.24 -13.45
C PRO A 80 -9.63 -15.90 -13.13
N HIS A 81 -10.25 -15.58 -11.98
CA HIS A 81 -11.52 -16.14 -11.56
C HIS A 81 -12.56 -15.03 -11.30
N PRO A 82 -13.15 -14.46 -12.35
CA PRO A 82 -14.27 -13.53 -12.18
C PRO A 82 -15.42 -14.28 -11.50
N SER A 83 -15.87 -13.83 -10.33
CA SER A 83 -17.05 -14.45 -9.72
C SER A 83 -18.30 -14.08 -10.52
N GLY A 84 -18.98 -15.10 -11.04
CA GLY A 84 -20.21 -15.00 -11.85
C GLY A 84 -21.44 -14.43 -11.13
N THR A 85 -21.30 -13.87 -9.93
CA THR A 85 -22.34 -13.00 -9.37
C THR A 85 -22.16 -11.62 -9.99
N VAL A 86 -22.81 -11.47 -11.15
CA VAL A 86 -22.99 -10.24 -11.94
C VAL A 86 -22.93 -8.98 -11.06
N ARG A 87 -21.96 -8.10 -11.33
CA ARG A 87 -21.87 -6.71 -10.84
C ARG A 87 -22.44 -6.56 -9.42
N ASP A 88 -21.67 -6.93 -8.39
CA ASP A 88 -21.77 -6.19 -7.13
C ASP A 88 -21.71 -4.69 -7.46
N ALA A 89 -22.37 -3.83 -6.68
CA ALA A 89 -22.66 -2.43 -6.99
C ALA A 89 -21.48 -1.56 -7.50
N THR A 90 -20.25 -2.07 -7.40
CA THR A 90 -18.96 -1.53 -7.82
C THR A 90 -18.46 -1.99 -9.21
N GLY A 91 -19.08 -2.99 -9.85
CA GLY A 91 -18.73 -3.47 -11.19
C GLY A 91 -17.42 -4.27 -11.30
N THR A 92 -16.90 -4.79 -10.19
CA THR A 92 -15.60 -5.49 -10.16
C THR A 92 -15.77 -7.03 -10.16
N PRO A 93 -15.06 -7.77 -11.04
CA PRO A 93 -15.22 -9.23 -11.18
C PRO A 93 -14.86 -10.07 -9.94
N SER A 94 -14.09 -9.54 -8.98
CA SER A 94 -13.92 -10.10 -7.63
C SER A 94 -13.12 -9.08 -6.82
N VAL A 95 -13.73 -8.42 -5.83
CA VAL A 95 -13.03 -7.34 -5.06
C VAL A 95 -11.76 -7.87 -4.40
N ALA A 96 -11.81 -9.05 -3.78
CA ALA A 96 -10.65 -9.64 -3.09
C ALA A 96 -9.48 -9.91 -4.05
N GLU A 97 -9.72 -10.56 -5.19
CA GLU A 97 -8.64 -10.85 -6.15
C GLU A 97 -8.10 -9.57 -6.79
N ALA A 98 -8.99 -8.66 -7.21
CA ALA A 98 -8.59 -7.42 -7.83
C ALA A 98 -7.77 -6.54 -6.87
N ALA A 99 -8.18 -6.47 -5.59
CA ALA A 99 -7.47 -5.69 -4.58
C ALA A 99 -6.08 -6.28 -4.30
N ALA A 100 -5.94 -7.61 -4.25
CA ALA A 100 -4.64 -8.24 -4.09
C ALA A 100 -3.72 -8.02 -5.32
N LEU A 101 -4.28 -8.06 -6.54
CA LEU A 101 -3.54 -8.04 -7.80
C LEU A 101 -3.24 -6.64 -8.36
N ILE A 102 -3.85 -5.56 -7.85
CA ILE A 102 -3.71 -4.21 -8.43
C ILE A 102 -2.25 -3.73 -8.48
N GLY A 103 -1.40 -4.21 -7.58
CA GLY A 103 0.04 -3.93 -7.55
C GLY A 103 0.91 -4.88 -8.37
N GLY A 104 0.30 -5.75 -9.18
CA GLY A 104 0.95 -6.86 -9.87
C GLY A 104 1.28 -8.04 -8.95
N GLY A 105 2.02 -9.01 -9.48
CA GLY A 105 2.42 -10.22 -8.77
C GLY A 105 1.72 -11.48 -9.29
N GLU A 106 1.92 -12.57 -8.56
CA GLU A 106 1.39 -13.89 -8.87
C GLU A 106 0.26 -14.26 -7.91
N LEU A 107 -0.91 -14.63 -8.44
CA LEU A 107 -2.01 -15.13 -7.63
C LEU A 107 -1.69 -16.55 -7.15
N LEU A 108 -1.36 -16.69 -5.87
CA LEU A 108 -1.06 -17.99 -5.27
C LEU A 108 -2.33 -18.71 -4.83
N VAL A 109 -3.28 -17.96 -4.26
CA VAL A 109 -4.54 -18.51 -3.80
C VAL A 109 -5.69 -17.70 -4.39
N PRO A 110 -6.51 -18.32 -5.28
CA PRO A 110 -7.75 -17.72 -5.75
C PRO A 110 -8.71 -17.41 -4.61
N LYS A 111 -9.78 -16.67 -4.90
CA LYS A 111 -10.76 -16.29 -3.90
C LYS A 111 -11.28 -17.50 -3.12
N ARG A 112 -11.11 -17.43 -1.81
CA ARG A 112 -11.77 -18.29 -0.83
C ARG A 112 -12.85 -17.51 -0.09
N LYS A 113 -13.82 -18.23 0.46
CA LYS A 113 -14.91 -17.68 1.28
C LYS A 113 -14.84 -18.30 2.67
N SER A 114 -15.24 -17.56 3.69
CA SER A 114 -15.43 -18.11 5.03
C SER A 114 -16.50 -19.21 5.02
N ALA A 115 -16.40 -20.14 5.97
CA ALA A 115 -17.50 -21.05 6.22
C ALA A 115 -18.75 -20.22 6.60
N PRO A 116 -19.95 -20.59 6.13
CA PRO A 116 -21.15 -19.91 6.58
C PRO A 116 -21.29 -20.13 8.10
N GLY A 117 -21.52 -19.05 8.85
CA GLY A 117 -21.91 -19.15 10.25
C GLY A 117 -23.23 -19.92 10.41
N ALA A 118 -23.60 -20.28 11.64
CA ALA A 118 -24.79 -21.08 11.94
C ALA A 118 -26.06 -20.51 11.26
N GLY A 119 -26.43 -21.08 10.10
CA GLY A 119 -27.62 -20.71 9.31
C GLY A 119 -27.46 -19.54 8.32
N GLY A 120 -26.25 -19.01 8.09
CA GLY A 120 -26.03 -17.80 7.28
C GLY A 120 -25.38 -18.02 5.91
N ILE A 121 -25.14 -16.91 5.19
CA ILE A 121 -24.29 -16.87 3.99
C ILE A 121 -22.87 -16.49 4.42
N SER A 122 -21.83 -17.04 3.78
CA SER A 122 -20.43 -16.63 4.00
C SER A 122 -20.29 -15.10 3.98
N SER A 123 -19.70 -14.54 5.04
CA SER A 123 -19.61 -13.09 5.24
C SER A 123 -18.28 -12.51 4.76
N VAL A 124 -17.22 -13.31 4.69
CA VAL A 124 -15.87 -12.87 4.31
C VAL A 124 -15.33 -13.66 3.12
N THR A 125 -14.51 -12.98 2.32
CA THR A 125 -13.72 -13.56 1.23
C THR A 125 -12.28 -13.05 1.27
N CYS A 126 -11.33 -13.89 0.89
CA CYS A 126 -9.94 -13.46 0.72
C CYS A 126 -9.25 -14.11 -0.48
N ALA A 127 -8.21 -13.49 -1.00
CA ALA A 127 -7.31 -14.01 -2.03
C ALA A 127 -5.86 -13.64 -1.67
N VAL A 128 -4.88 -14.42 -2.11
CA VAL A 128 -3.47 -14.21 -1.74
C VAL A 128 -2.60 -14.06 -2.99
N VAL A 129 -1.83 -12.98 -3.04
CA VAL A 129 -0.90 -12.66 -4.12
C VAL A 129 0.51 -12.55 -3.56
N ARG A 130 1.48 -13.13 -4.25
CA ARG A 130 2.90 -12.89 -4.00
C ARG A 130 3.37 -11.77 -4.89
N ARG A 131 3.87 -10.69 -4.28
CA ARG A 131 4.54 -9.62 -5.01
C ARG A 131 6.05 -9.87 -5.01
N PRO A 132 6.74 -9.65 -6.13
CA PRO A 132 8.19 -9.56 -6.08
C PRO A 132 8.53 -8.41 -5.15
N VAL A 133 9.37 -8.66 -4.14
CA VAL A 133 9.97 -7.56 -3.39
C VAL A 133 10.80 -6.79 -4.39
N ALA A 134 10.41 -5.54 -4.65
CA ALA A 134 11.35 -4.60 -5.22
C ALA A 134 12.49 -4.56 -4.20
N GLU A 135 13.69 -5.02 -4.58
CA GLU A 135 14.88 -4.84 -3.75
C GLU A 135 14.90 -3.38 -3.33
N SER A 136 14.52 -3.12 -2.08
CA SER A 136 14.75 -1.81 -1.51
C SER A 136 16.26 -1.69 -1.56
N MET A 137 16.75 -0.70 -2.30
CA MET A 137 18.18 -0.41 -2.40
C MET A 137 18.77 -0.56 -1.00
N SER A 138 19.65 -1.55 -0.85
CA SER A 138 20.50 -1.69 0.31
C SER A 138 21.32 -0.40 0.38
N ALA A 139 20.82 0.60 1.11
CA ALA A 139 21.70 1.63 1.60
C ALA A 139 22.71 0.87 2.48
N PRO A 140 24.03 0.96 2.19
CA PRO A 140 25.02 0.37 3.08
C PRO A 140 24.78 0.93 4.49
N PRO A 141 25.08 0.18 5.56
CA PRO A 141 24.88 0.68 6.91
C PRO A 141 25.61 2.02 7.03
N VAL A 142 24.84 3.10 7.18
CA VAL A 142 25.37 4.41 7.54
C VAL A 142 25.94 4.23 8.93
N THR A 143 27.24 3.97 9.00
CA THR A 143 27.96 3.89 10.26
C THR A 143 28.06 5.31 10.78
N TYR A 144 27.18 5.69 11.71
CA TYR A 144 27.39 6.89 12.50
C TYR A 144 28.50 6.60 13.50
N GLY A 145 29.75 6.71 13.05
CA GLY A 145 30.93 6.74 13.89
C GLY A 145 31.21 8.17 14.36
N PRO A 146 31.63 8.38 15.62
CA PRO A 146 31.88 9.72 16.16
C PRO A 146 33.28 10.18 15.73
N GLU A 147 33.37 11.05 14.72
CA GLU A 147 34.64 11.73 14.45
C GLU A 147 34.79 12.94 15.40
N PRO A 148 35.92 13.06 16.12
CA PRO A 148 36.13 14.15 17.08
C PRO A 148 36.31 15.49 16.35
N PHE A 149 35.54 16.48 16.80
CA PHE A 149 35.63 17.87 16.36
C PHE A 149 37.00 18.44 16.76
N THR A 150 37.99 18.33 15.87
CA THR A 150 39.28 18.99 16.07
C THR A 150 39.16 20.43 15.57
N MET A 151 39.01 21.35 16.52
CA MET A 151 39.11 22.80 16.33
C MET A 151 40.54 23.15 15.85
N ALA A 152 40.73 23.38 14.55
CA ALA A 152 41.93 24.06 14.07
C ALA A 152 41.66 24.80 12.75
N ALA A 153 42.14 26.05 12.71
CA ALA A 153 42.28 26.94 11.56
C ALA A 153 41.01 27.63 11.03
N MET A 154 40.54 28.61 11.80
CA MET A 154 39.79 29.74 11.26
C MET A 154 40.78 30.70 10.59
N ASN A 155 40.79 30.75 9.26
CA ASN A 155 41.41 31.84 8.51
C ASN A 155 40.38 32.42 7.53
N PRO A 156 39.85 33.62 7.76
CA PRO A 156 38.89 34.25 6.85
C PRO A 156 39.62 34.82 5.62
N PRO A 157 39.05 34.73 4.40
CA PRO A 157 39.63 35.36 3.23
C PRO A 157 39.49 36.89 3.28
N ARG A 158 40.61 37.60 3.12
CA ARG A 158 40.69 39.06 2.96
C ARG A 158 39.90 39.51 1.74
N ARG A 159 38.96 40.45 1.94
CA ARG A 159 38.37 41.27 0.88
C ARG A 159 39.43 42.21 0.31
N THR A 160 39.62 42.20 -1.00
CA THR A 160 40.02 43.41 -1.74
C THR A 160 39.00 43.64 -2.84
N SER A 161 38.33 44.77 -2.74
CA SER A 161 37.46 45.36 -3.74
C SER A 161 38.31 46.09 -4.77
N THR A 162 37.99 45.98 -6.06
CA THR A 162 38.12 47.13 -6.97
C THR A 162 37.00 47.08 -8.00
N SER A 163 36.37 48.24 -8.14
CA SER A 163 35.24 48.67 -8.94
C SER A 163 35.58 48.89 -10.41
N ALA A 164 34.59 48.71 -11.30
CA ALA A 164 34.15 49.71 -12.29
C ALA A 164 33.02 49.11 -13.15
N GLY A 165 31.89 49.83 -13.28
CA GLY A 165 30.70 49.43 -14.04
C GLY A 165 30.83 49.66 -15.57
N PRO A 166 29.76 50.03 -16.32
CA PRO A 166 28.40 50.35 -15.86
C PRO A 166 27.23 49.77 -16.71
N THR A 167 26.04 49.78 -16.08
CA THR A 167 24.67 49.98 -16.62
C THR A 167 24.25 49.44 -17.99
N CYS A 168 23.17 48.64 -17.98
CA CYS A 168 21.98 48.97 -18.78
C CYS A 168 20.70 48.41 -18.12
N ALA A 169 19.72 49.29 -17.96
CA ALA A 169 18.42 49.05 -17.36
C ALA A 169 17.46 48.35 -18.35
N THR A 170 16.45 47.65 -17.83
CA THR A 170 15.06 47.72 -18.33
C THR A 170 14.09 47.17 -17.30
N THR A 171 13.23 48.07 -16.83
CA THR A 171 12.03 47.87 -16.04
C THR A 171 10.91 47.31 -16.91
N VAL A 172 10.19 46.27 -16.47
CA VAL A 172 8.76 46.15 -16.79
C VAL A 172 8.01 45.67 -15.54
N THR A 173 7.30 46.63 -14.94
CA THR A 173 6.20 46.40 -13.99
C THR A 173 4.91 46.32 -14.79
N ARG A 174 4.03 45.36 -14.51
CA ARG A 174 2.60 45.58 -14.75
C ARG A 174 1.75 44.92 -13.66
N ARG A 175 1.22 45.79 -12.80
CA ARG A 175 0.01 45.60 -12.01
C ARG A 175 -1.20 45.84 -12.91
N TYR A 176 -2.26 45.08 -12.69
CA TYR A 176 -3.67 45.49 -12.85
C TYR A 176 -4.39 44.79 -11.69
N ALA A 177 -4.79 45.46 -10.61
CA ALA A 177 -5.87 46.46 -10.46
C ALA A 177 -7.27 45.84 -10.64
N ALA A 178 -8.02 45.90 -9.54
CA ALA A 178 -9.38 45.44 -9.33
C ALA A 178 -10.43 46.30 -10.06
N THR A 179 -11.65 45.77 -10.17
CA THR A 179 -12.98 46.40 -9.96
C THR A 179 -14.01 45.79 -10.92
N ILE A 180 -14.95 45.02 -10.40
CA ILE A 180 -16.38 45.38 -10.23
C ILE A 180 -17.04 44.38 -9.27
#